data_AF-U9TW15-F1
#
_entry.id   AF-U9TW15-F1
#
_cell.length_a   1.000
_cell.length_b   1.000
_cell.length_c   1.000
_cell.angle_alpha   90.00
_cell.angle_beta   90.00
_cell.angle_gamma   90.00
#
_symmetry.space_group_name_H-M   'P 1'
#
loop_
_entity.id
_entity.type
_entity.pdbx_description
1 polymer ?
#
loop_
_entity_poly.entity_id
_entity_poly.type
_entity_poly.pdbx_seq_one_letter_code
_entity_poly.pdbx_strand_id
1 'polypeptide(L)'
;MARTTLNNYLLPRQSNSITAKAHHHPAWVAVVRVSRTEIRDHSDGHNCLASVKSARQFATVFANNAVIISQDDKAKIGLGVPAVGRTFHTLQSVNELVSVADHDFPLGNAQKLVPSVYLMIKPNELNDELRTVQLAIFVRRQWSLGTSSLSHMQDLENLTLDPKYNDVLKTNREIRPIWVLLVDGGPDENPRHLKNIKTYCHLFQKFDLDYLTVRTHATGQSKYNPVERGMATLSGKLADITLPIDHFGSHLNTQGKVIVPELALRNF
;
A
#
# COMPACT_ATOMS: atom_id res chain seq x y z
N MET A 1 -20.70 -23.11 12.80
CA MET A 1 -19.53 -22.48 13.44
C MET A 1 -19.69 -20.96 13.35
N ALA A 2 -19.46 -20.26 14.47
CA ALA A 2 -19.99 -18.91 14.72
C ALA A 2 -19.35 -17.81 13.82
N ARG A 3 -20.22 -16.94 13.29
CA ARG A 3 -19.95 -15.79 12.39
C ARG A 3 -19.25 -14.59 13.06
N THR A 4 -18.44 -14.76 14.10
CA THR A 4 -18.15 -13.64 15.03
C THR A 4 -16.68 -13.27 15.24
N THR A 5 -15.72 -13.83 14.52
CA THR A 5 -14.31 -13.53 14.83
C THR A 5 -13.80 -12.24 14.19
N LEU A 6 -14.25 -11.85 12.99
CA LEU A 6 -13.69 -10.70 12.27
C LEU A 6 -14.40 -9.35 12.55
N ASN A 7 -15.68 -9.37 12.93
CA ASN A 7 -16.36 -8.14 13.40
C ASN A 7 -15.69 -7.54 14.64
N ASN A 8 -15.00 -8.37 15.43
CA ASN A 8 -14.20 -7.92 16.56
C ASN A 8 -12.88 -7.24 16.14
N TYR A 9 -12.43 -7.40 14.89
CA TYR A 9 -11.15 -6.87 14.41
C TYR A 9 -11.23 -5.44 13.87
N LEU A 10 -12.38 -5.01 13.35
CA LEU A 10 -12.48 -3.73 12.65
C LEU A 10 -13.08 -2.61 13.46
N LEU A 11 -13.95 -2.89 14.44
CA LEU A 11 -14.38 -1.91 15.42
C LEU A 11 -14.68 -2.59 16.76
N PRO A 12 -14.11 -2.11 17.87
CA PRO A 12 -14.57 -2.54 19.18
C PRO A 12 -16.03 -2.10 19.36
N ARG A 13 -16.87 -3.01 19.87
CA ARG A 13 -18.29 -2.72 20.17
C ARG A 13 -18.47 -1.53 21.12
N GLN A 14 -17.42 -1.18 21.87
CA GLN A 14 -17.28 0.05 22.65
C GLN A 14 -15.84 0.57 22.53
N SER A 15 -15.65 1.76 21.94
CA SER A 15 -14.33 2.38 21.68
C SER A 15 -13.46 2.60 22.91
N ASN A 16 -14.07 2.69 24.10
CA ASN A 16 -13.37 2.94 25.36
C ASN A 16 -13.06 1.67 26.15
N SER A 17 -13.41 0.48 25.65
CA SER A 17 -13.15 -0.77 26.39
C SER A 17 -11.66 -1.09 26.43
N ILE A 18 -11.19 -1.72 27.51
CA ILE A 18 -9.79 -2.11 27.68
C ILE A 18 -9.38 -3.13 26.59
N THR A 19 -10.33 -3.96 26.14
CA THR A 19 -10.17 -4.91 25.03
C THR A 19 -9.90 -4.20 23.71
N ALA A 20 -10.52 -3.03 23.47
CA ALA A 20 -10.28 -2.21 22.28
C ALA A 20 -8.81 -1.79 22.14
N LYS A 21 -8.18 -1.45 23.27
CA LYS A 21 -6.77 -1.03 23.32
C LYS A 21 -5.79 -2.20 23.13
N ALA A 22 -6.23 -3.44 23.32
CA ALA A 22 -5.42 -4.64 23.15
C ALA A 22 -5.35 -5.14 21.68
N HIS A 23 -6.12 -4.56 20.75
CA HIS A 23 -6.20 -5.03 19.35
C HIS A 23 -4.99 -4.66 18.45
N HIS A 24 -3.92 -4.07 19.01
CA HIS A 24 -2.65 -3.91 18.32
C HIS A 24 -1.80 -5.19 18.40
N HIS A 25 -2.15 -6.21 17.63
CA HIS A 25 -1.24 -7.33 17.38
C HIS A 25 -0.70 -7.24 15.95
N PRO A 26 0.63 -7.14 15.75
CA PRO A 26 1.22 -7.26 14.43
C PRO A 26 0.87 -8.65 13.87
N ALA A 27 0.07 -8.68 12.80
CA ALA A 27 -0.17 -9.91 12.08
C ALA A 27 1.12 -10.30 11.36
N TRP A 28 1.66 -11.48 11.67
CA TRP A 28 2.79 -12.05 10.95
C TRP A 28 2.32 -12.43 9.54
N VAL A 29 2.85 -11.74 8.53
CA VAL A 29 2.52 -11.99 7.13
C VAL A 29 3.59 -12.90 6.54
N ALA A 30 3.17 -14.09 6.09
CA ALA A 30 4.03 -14.91 5.26
C ALA A 30 3.94 -14.44 3.79
N VAL A 31 5.02 -13.84 3.28
CA VAL A 31 5.29 -13.55 1.86
C VAL A 31 5.45 -14.86 1.06
N VAL A 32 4.55 -15.11 0.09
CA VAL A 32 4.60 -16.30 -0.79
C VAL A 32 5.02 -15.89 -2.23
N ARG A 33 5.62 -16.82 -2.98
CA ARG A 33 6.09 -16.62 -4.37
C ARG A 33 4.92 -16.46 -5.37
N VAL A 34 5.13 -15.61 -6.39
CA VAL A 34 4.13 -15.27 -7.42
C VAL A 34 3.97 -16.41 -8.45
N SER A 35 2.74 -16.75 -8.82
CA SER A 35 2.43 -17.69 -9.91
C SER A 35 2.72 -17.09 -11.29
N ARG A 36 3.19 -17.91 -12.23
CA ARG A 36 3.29 -17.54 -13.64
C ARG A 36 1.89 -17.55 -14.26
N THR A 37 1.21 -16.41 -14.26
CA THR A 37 0.03 -16.17 -15.11
C THR A 37 0.40 -15.51 -16.42
N GLU A 38 -0.38 -15.82 -17.46
CA GLU A 38 -0.22 -15.39 -18.86
C GLU A 38 0.28 -13.94 -18.97
N ILE A 39 1.49 -13.81 -19.50
CA ILE A 39 2.20 -12.56 -19.63
C ILE A 39 1.58 -11.85 -20.82
N ARG A 40 0.91 -10.71 -20.61
CA ARG A 40 0.78 -9.76 -21.71
C ARG A 40 2.18 -9.20 -21.95
N ASP A 41 2.84 -9.68 -22.99
CA ASP A 41 4.15 -9.19 -23.35
C ASP A 41 4.06 -7.70 -23.67
N HIS A 42 4.85 -6.91 -22.94
CA HIS A 42 5.08 -5.52 -23.24
C HIS A 42 6.45 -5.42 -23.92
N SER A 43 6.56 -4.67 -25.01
CA SER A 43 7.82 -4.50 -25.75
C SER A 43 8.98 -4.10 -24.84
N ASP A 44 8.70 -3.23 -23.86
CA ASP A 44 9.69 -2.73 -22.89
C ASP A 44 9.80 -3.55 -21.60
N GLY A 45 9.05 -4.65 -21.47
CA GLY A 45 9.00 -5.45 -20.23
C GLY A 45 10.37 -5.94 -19.77
N HIS A 46 11.22 -6.36 -20.71
CA HIS A 46 12.60 -6.74 -20.44
C HIS A 46 13.41 -5.59 -19.84
N ASN A 47 13.33 -4.40 -20.44
CA ASN A 47 14.12 -3.23 -20.05
C ASN A 47 13.67 -2.67 -18.70
N CYS A 48 12.36 -2.57 -18.46
CA CYS A 48 11.81 -2.16 -17.17
C CYS A 48 12.24 -3.13 -16.06
N LEU A 49 12.13 -4.44 -16.29
CA LEU A 49 12.53 -5.45 -15.31
C LEU A 49 14.05 -5.42 -15.05
N ALA A 50 14.87 -5.29 -16.10
CA ALA A 50 16.31 -5.15 -15.97
C ALA A 50 16.67 -3.91 -15.14
N SER A 51 16.00 -2.78 -15.38
CA SER A 51 16.19 -1.54 -14.64
C SER A 51 15.88 -1.70 -13.14
N VAL A 52 14.75 -2.34 -12.79
CA VAL A 52 14.39 -2.66 -11.41
C VAL A 52 15.41 -3.60 -10.76
N LYS A 53 15.87 -4.64 -11.48
CA LYS A 53 16.88 -5.57 -10.99
C LYS A 53 18.21 -4.87 -10.69
N SER A 54 18.68 -4.02 -11.60
CA SER A 54 19.92 -3.25 -11.41
C SER A 54 19.81 -2.28 -10.23
N ALA A 55 18.68 -1.59 -10.06
CA ALA A 55 18.47 -0.71 -8.90
C ALA A 55 18.48 -1.49 -7.57
N ARG A 56 17.89 -2.70 -7.55
CA ARG A 56 17.94 -3.58 -6.38
C ARG A 56 19.36 -4.07 -6.08
N GLN A 57 20.10 -4.50 -7.10
CA GLN A 57 21.50 -4.91 -6.93
C GLN A 57 22.36 -3.76 -6.40
N PHE A 58 22.18 -2.54 -6.92
CA PHE A 58 22.82 -1.34 -6.38
C PHE A 58 22.50 -1.14 -4.90
N ALA A 59 21.23 -1.21 -4.51
CA ALA A 59 20.84 -1.09 -3.10
C ALA A 59 21.47 -2.18 -2.21
N THR A 60 21.65 -3.41 -2.73
CA THR A 60 22.33 -4.49 -2.02
C THR A 60 23.81 -4.20 -1.78
N VAL A 61 24.51 -3.58 -2.75
CA VAL A 61 25.91 -3.16 -2.55
C VAL A 61 26.04 -2.15 -1.40
N PHE A 62 25.04 -1.28 -1.23
CA PHE A 62 25.00 -0.25 -0.18
C PHE A 62 24.02 -0.57 0.94
N ALA A 63 23.78 -1.84 1.25
CA ALA A 63 22.64 -2.26 2.06
C ALA A 63 22.59 -1.69 3.50
N ASN A 64 23.72 -1.25 4.06
CA ASN A 64 23.73 -0.58 5.37
C ASN A 64 23.21 0.87 5.31
N ASN A 65 23.24 1.48 4.13
CA ASN A 65 22.89 2.87 3.87
C ASN A 65 21.69 3.03 2.92
N ALA A 66 21.22 1.93 2.33
CA ALA A 66 20.13 1.93 1.36
C ALA A 66 18.84 1.34 1.93
N VAL A 67 17.72 1.83 1.42
CA VAL A 67 16.38 1.26 1.61
C VAL A 67 15.67 1.16 0.26
N ILE A 68 14.95 0.06 0.07
CA ILE A 68 14.04 -0.10 -1.06
C ILE A 68 12.63 0.11 -0.53
N ILE A 69 11.87 1.02 -1.14
CA ILE A 69 10.47 1.27 -0.78
C ILE A 69 9.64 0.97 -2.02
N SER A 70 8.76 -0.01 -1.90
CA SER A 70 7.77 -0.33 -2.93
C SER A 70 6.44 0.28 -2.52
N GLN A 71 5.86 1.11 -3.37
CA GLN A 71 4.61 1.81 -3.09
C GLN A 71 3.61 1.64 -4.22
N ASP A 72 2.35 1.70 -3.86
CA ASP A 72 1.23 1.70 -4.80
C ASP A 72 -0.06 2.13 -4.10
N ASP A 73 -1.02 2.60 -4.87
CA ASP A 73 -2.39 2.77 -4.41
C ASP A 73 -3.17 1.49 -4.68
N LYS A 74 -3.79 0.94 -3.63
CA LYS A 74 -4.73 -0.14 -3.80
C LYS A 74 -6.05 0.40 -4.37
N ALA A 75 -6.76 -0.49 -5.04
CA ALA A 75 -8.04 -0.15 -5.62
C ALA A 75 -9.06 0.37 -4.57
N LYS A 76 -9.97 1.20 -5.07
CA LYS A 76 -10.80 2.07 -4.26
C LYS A 76 -11.94 1.30 -3.59
N ILE A 77 -11.95 1.24 -2.27
CA ILE A 77 -12.98 0.54 -1.50
C ILE A 77 -14.25 1.40 -1.48
N GLY A 78 -15.31 0.92 -2.14
CA GLY A 78 -16.62 1.57 -2.09
C GLY A 78 -17.25 1.47 -0.70
N LEU A 79 -17.88 2.54 -0.23
CA LEU A 79 -18.64 2.54 1.02
C LEU A 79 -20.08 2.08 0.79
N GLY A 80 -20.63 1.29 1.72
CA GLY A 80 -21.99 0.73 1.64
C GLY A 80 -22.14 -0.43 0.65
N VAL A 81 -21.07 -0.87 0.01
CA VAL A 81 -21.02 -2.05 -0.87
C VAL A 81 -19.95 -3.03 -0.39
N PRO A 82 -20.08 -4.34 -0.69
CA PRO A 82 -19.02 -5.29 -0.38
C PRO A 82 -17.72 -4.88 -1.05
N ALA A 83 -16.62 -4.90 -0.30
CA ALA A 83 -15.33 -4.48 -0.81
C ALA A 83 -14.85 -5.43 -1.93
N VAL A 84 -14.97 -6.75 -1.79
CA VAL A 84 -14.51 -7.68 -2.85
C VAL A 84 -15.64 -8.62 -3.28
N GLY A 85 -15.76 -8.85 -4.60
CA GLY A 85 -16.71 -9.83 -5.15
C GLY A 85 -16.28 -11.27 -4.88
N ARG A 86 -17.25 -12.20 -4.92
CA ARG A 86 -17.21 -13.64 -4.53
C ARG A 86 -16.07 -14.53 -5.07
N THR A 87 -15.10 -14.02 -5.82
CA THR A 87 -14.05 -14.80 -6.49
C THR A 87 -12.67 -14.73 -5.82
N PHE A 88 -12.56 -14.26 -4.57
CA PHE A 88 -11.30 -14.32 -3.83
C PHE A 88 -11.23 -15.57 -2.93
N HIS A 89 -10.23 -16.42 -3.17
CA HIS A 89 -9.90 -17.51 -2.25
C HIS A 89 -9.30 -16.91 -0.97
N THR A 90 -9.99 -17.07 0.15
CA THR A 90 -9.64 -16.47 1.46
C THR A 90 -8.47 -17.18 2.16
N LEU A 91 -8.08 -18.35 1.69
CA LEU A 91 -7.00 -19.17 2.24
C LEU A 91 -6.07 -19.56 1.10
N GLN A 92 -4.81 -19.18 1.24
CA GLN A 92 -3.73 -19.56 0.33
C GLN A 92 -2.65 -20.24 1.16
N SER A 93 -2.33 -21.50 0.84
CA SER A 93 -1.29 -22.22 1.57
C SER A 93 0.08 -21.63 1.26
N VAL A 94 1.07 -21.83 2.16
CA VAL A 94 2.46 -21.38 1.97
C VAL A 94 3.08 -21.95 0.67
N ASN A 95 2.52 -23.05 0.17
CA ASN A 95 2.97 -23.75 -1.03
C ASN A 95 2.15 -23.41 -2.29
N GLU A 96 1.06 -22.64 -2.16
CA GLU A 96 0.23 -22.23 -3.30
C GLU A 96 0.80 -20.99 -3.98
N LEU A 97 0.92 -21.07 -5.30
CA LEU A 97 1.41 -19.96 -6.10
C LEU A 97 0.37 -18.81 -6.10
N VAL A 98 0.83 -17.57 -5.93
CA VAL A 98 -0.08 -16.41 -5.93
C VAL A 98 -0.56 -16.07 -7.33
N SER A 99 -1.84 -16.36 -7.63
CA SER A 99 -2.55 -15.74 -8.75
C SER A 99 -3.14 -14.43 -8.27
N VAL A 100 -2.50 -13.31 -8.63
CA VAL A 100 -3.01 -11.96 -8.34
C VAL A 100 -4.05 -11.63 -9.40
N ALA A 101 -5.34 -11.76 -9.07
CA ALA A 101 -6.40 -11.21 -9.90
C ALA A 101 -6.27 -9.68 -9.94
N ASP A 102 -6.66 -9.07 -11.07
CA ASP A 102 -6.77 -7.62 -11.15
C ASP A 102 -7.73 -7.15 -10.05
N HIS A 103 -7.25 -6.24 -9.23
CA HIS A 103 -7.71 -6.11 -7.85
C HIS A 103 -8.64 -4.92 -7.66
N ASP A 104 -9.24 -4.47 -8.75
CA ASP A 104 -10.23 -3.40 -8.77
C ASP A 104 -11.49 -3.81 -7.99
N PHE A 105 -11.75 -3.12 -6.87
CA PHE A 105 -12.99 -3.27 -6.11
C PHE A 105 -14.17 -2.88 -7.03
N PRO A 106 -15.31 -3.59 -6.98
CA PRO A 106 -16.49 -3.23 -7.73
C PRO A 106 -16.83 -1.76 -7.48
N LEU A 107 -17.15 -1.03 -8.55
CA LEU A 107 -17.40 0.40 -8.52
C LEU A 107 -18.62 0.71 -7.62
N GLY A 108 -18.36 0.97 -6.35
CA GLY A 108 -19.33 1.55 -5.42
C GLY A 108 -19.51 3.06 -5.62
N ASN A 109 -20.47 3.63 -4.89
CA ASN A 109 -20.83 5.06 -4.83
C ASN A 109 -19.63 6.03 -4.87
N ALA A 110 -19.88 7.32 -5.17
CA ALA A 110 -18.87 8.39 -5.20
C ALA A 110 -18.00 8.50 -3.93
N GLN A 111 -18.42 7.86 -2.84
CA GLN A 111 -17.71 7.75 -1.58
C GLN A 111 -16.82 6.51 -1.56
N LYS A 112 -15.51 6.72 -1.73
CA LYS A 112 -14.50 5.65 -1.72
C LYS A 112 -13.34 5.94 -0.79
N LEU A 113 -12.77 4.88 -0.24
CA LEU A 113 -11.48 4.92 0.45
C LEU A 113 -10.37 4.44 -0.48
N VAL A 114 -9.24 5.14 -0.48
CA VAL A 114 -8.05 4.81 -1.25
C VAL A 114 -6.95 4.41 -0.27
N PRO A 115 -6.61 3.11 -0.17
CA PRO A 115 -5.47 2.66 0.62
C PRO A 115 -4.19 2.86 -0.19
N SER A 116 -3.30 3.73 0.26
CA SER A 116 -1.92 3.80 -0.24
C SER A 116 -1.04 2.89 0.62
N VAL A 117 -0.31 1.99 -0.02
CA VAL A 117 0.44 0.94 0.67
C VAL A 117 1.93 1.12 0.40
N TYR A 118 2.73 0.98 1.46
CA TYR A 118 4.18 1.12 1.40
C TYR A 118 4.81 -0.14 2.01
N LEU A 119 5.70 -0.74 1.24
CA LEU A 119 6.47 -1.90 1.64
C LEU A 119 7.95 -1.50 1.70
N MET A 120 8.49 -1.40 2.91
CA MET A 120 9.88 -1.04 3.12
C MET A 120 10.73 -2.30 3.29
N ILE A 121 11.77 -2.40 2.46
CA ILE A 121 12.60 -3.59 2.29
C ILE A 121 14.05 -3.20 2.58
N LYS A 122 14.65 -3.90 3.55
CA LYS A 122 16.10 -3.83 3.77
C LYS A 122 16.82 -4.63 2.68
N PRO A 123 17.82 -4.06 1.98
CA PRO A 123 18.49 -4.76 0.90
C PRO A 123 19.27 -6.01 1.34
N ASN A 124 19.65 -6.12 2.62
CA ASN A 124 20.31 -7.30 3.20
C ASN A 124 19.36 -8.47 3.49
N GLU A 125 18.05 -8.23 3.55
CA GLU A 125 17.03 -9.23 3.92
C GLU A 125 16.39 -9.85 2.66
N LEU A 126 17.11 -9.86 1.53
CA LEU A 126 16.61 -10.30 0.23
C LEU A 126 16.49 -11.83 0.05
N ASN A 127 16.83 -12.63 1.06
CA ASN A 127 16.53 -14.06 1.01
C ASN A 127 15.01 -14.24 1.02
N ASP A 128 14.50 -15.12 0.14
CA ASP A 128 13.08 -15.47 -0.04
C ASP A 128 12.38 -15.97 1.25
N GLU A 129 13.11 -16.06 2.37
CA GLU A 129 12.62 -16.41 3.69
C GLU A 129 12.20 -15.16 4.48
N LEU A 130 10.94 -14.75 4.28
CA LEU A 130 9.99 -14.59 5.37
C LEU A 130 10.51 -14.07 6.73
N ARG A 131 11.17 -12.90 6.80
CA ARG A 131 11.28 -12.16 8.06
C ARG A 131 11.48 -10.67 7.78
N THR A 132 10.66 -9.84 8.42
CA THR A 132 10.78 -8.38 8.59
C THR A 132 10.60 -7.42 7.41
N VAL A 133 9.72 -7.73 6.44
CA VAL A 133 9.21 -6.64 5.58
C VAL A 133 8.24 -5.77 6.36
N GLN A 134 8.54 -4.48 6.50
CA GLN A 134 7.67 -3.55 7.21
C GLN A 134 6.66 -2.94 6.24
N LEU A 135 5.37 -3.18 6.51
CA LEU A 135 4.26 -2.66 5.73
C LEU A 135 3.61 -1.48 6.46
N ALA A 136 3.31 -0.42 5.72
CA ALA A 136 2.46 0.67 6.15
C ALA A 136 1.29 0.86 5.19
N ILE A 137 0.13 1.24 5.72
CA ILE A 137 -1.08 1.50 4.95
C ILE A 137 -1.64 2.84 5.42
N PHE A 138 -1.83 3.76 4.49
CA PHE A 138 -2.50 5.03 4.72
C PHE A 138 -3.83 5.01 3.98
N VAL A 139 -4.94 5.22 4.70
CA VAL A 139 -6.28 5.19 4.11
C VAL A 139 -6.78 6.62 3.94
N ARG A 140 -7.12 6.98 2.70
CA ARG A 140 -7.62 8.32 2.34
C ARG A 140 -9.07 8.27 1.86
N ARG A 141 -9.81 9.33 2.13
CA ARG A 141 -11.16 9.53 1.57
C ARG A 141 -11.02 10.23 0.22
N GLN A 142 -11.47 9.59 -0.86
CA GLN A 142 -11.30 10.10 -2.23
C GLN A 142 -11.91 11.50 -2.41
N TRP A 143 -13.04 11.78 -1.76
CA TRP A 143 -13.76 13.05 -1.93
C TRP A 143 -13.07 14.25 -1.25
N SER A 144 -12.23 14.01 -0.23
CA SER A 144 -11.55 15.08 0.50
C SER A 144 -10.10 15.26 0.04
N LEU A 145 -9.36 14.15 -0.07
CA LEU A 145 -7.95 14.14 -0.42
C LEU A 145 -7.70 12.87 -1.25
N GLY A 146 -7.73 13.03 -2.57
CA GLY A 146 -7.32 11.97 -3.48
C GLY A 146 -5.83 11.65 -3.35
N THR A 147 -5.37 10.67 -4.12
CA THR A 147 -3.96 10.34 -4.20
C THR A 147 -3.25 11.20 -5.25
N SER A 148 -1.99 11.50 -4.97
CA SER A 148 -1.12 12.38 -5.74
C SER A 148 0.34 12.11 -5.32
N SER A 149 1.31 12.55 -6.13
CA SER A 149 2.73 12.47 -5.73
C SER A 149 2.98 13.14 -4.38
N LEU A 150 2.33 14.29 -4.12
CA LEU A 150 2.47 15.04 -2.87
C LEU A 150 1.95 14.27 -1.67
N SER A 151 0.82 13.57 -1.81
CA SER A 151 0.29 12.75 -0.73
C SER A 151 1.19 11.54 -0.45
N HIS A 152 1.82 10.94 -1.48
CA HIS A 152 2.81 9.89 -1.26
C HIS A 152 4.06 10.41 -0.52
N MET A 153 4.55 11.60 -0.89
CA MET A 153 5.65 12.25 -0.19
C MET A 153 5.33 12.50 1.29
N GLN A 154 4.13 13.00 1.60
CA GLN A 154 3.70 13.23 2.99
C GLN A 154 3.65 11.92 3.80
N ASP A 155 3.22 10.81 3.18
CA ASP A 155 3.24 9.51 3.86
C ASP A 155 4.68 9.07 4.17
N LEU A 156 5.58 9.20 3.20
CA LEU A 156 7.00 8.87 3.40
C LEU A 156 7.62 9.71 4.53
N GLU A 157 7.25 10.99 4.65
CA GLU A 157 7.63 11.83 5.79
C GLU A 157 7.05 11.34 7.12
N ASN A 158 5.77 10.98 7.14
CA ASN A 158 5.16 10.43 8.35
C ASN A 158 5.84 9.12 8.77
N LEU A 159 6.25 8.29 7.80
CA LEU A 159 6.98 7.05 8.06
C LEU A 159 8.37 7.30 8.65
N THR A 160 9.09 8.34 8.22
CA THR A 160 10.40 8.68 8.81
C THR A 160 10.28 9.27 10.22
N LEU A 161 9.12 9.81 10.59
CA LEU A 161 8.85 10.30 11.95
C LEU A 161 8.42 9.20 12.92
N ASP A 162 7.77 8.13 12.42
CA ASP A 162 7.29 7.03 13.26
C ASP A 162 8.45 6.11 13.70
N PRO A 163 8.72 5.98 15.02
CA PRO A 163 9.79 5.15 15.54
C PRO A 163 9.73 3.67 15.12
N LYS A 164 8.54 3.17 14.78
CA LYS A 164 8.33 1.80 14.30
C LYS A 164 9.16 1.48 13.06
N TYR A 165 9.39 2.47 12.20
CA TYR A 165 10.09 2.27 10.93
C TYR A 165 11.56 2.71 10.96
N ASN A 166 12.06 3.17 12.11
CA ASN A 166 13.45 3.61 12.27
C ASN A 166 14.45 2.51 11.87
N ASP A 167 14.18 1.25 12.21
CA ASP A 167 15.07 0.13 11.90
C ASP A 167 15.29 -0.05 10.37
N VAL A 168 14.28 0.23 9.56
CA VAL A 168 14.35 0.11 8.09
C VAL A 168 14.76 1.41 7.41
N LEU A 169 14.26 2.56 7.88
CA LEU A 169 14.46 3.86 7.22
C LEU A 169 15.70 4.61 7.71
N LYS A 170 16.25 4.23 8.88
CA LYS A 170 17.36 4.93 9.50
C LYS A 170 18.54 4.01 9.77
N THR A 171 19.72 4.62 9.82
CA THR A 171 20.96 4.02 10.28
C THR A 171 21.62 5.05 11.20
N ASN A 172 22.08 4.63 12.38
CA ASN A 172 22.65 5.54 13.39
C ASN A 172 21.76 6.75 13.76
N ARG A 173 20.43 6.56 13.74
CA ARG A 173 19.39 7.58 14.00
C ARG A 173 19.21 8.63 12.88
N GLU A 174 19.95 8.52 11.79
CA GLU A 174 19.82 9.36 10.60
C GLU A 174 19.09 8.62 9.49
N ILE A 175 18.43 9.36 8.60
CA ILE A 175 17.74 8.77 7.45
C ILE A 175 18.79 8.12 6.55
N ARG A 176 18.49 6.91 6.09
CA ARG A 176 19.33 6.22 5.10
C ARG A 176 19.46 7.09 3.84
N PRO A 177 20.68 7.44 3.40
CA PRO A 177 20.86 8.42 2.33
C PRO A 177 20.51 7.87 0.93
N ILE A 178 20.36 6.56 0.78
CA ILE A 178 20.10 5.93 -0.53
C ILE A 178 18.69 5.34 -0.55
N TRP A 179 17.81 5.92 -1.37
CA TRP A 179 16.42 5.48 -1.52
C TRP A 179 16.17 4.95 -2.94
N VAL A 180 15.62 3.73 -3.00
CA VAL A 180 15.13 3.12 -4.25
C VAL A 180 13.62 2.97 -4.15
N LEU A 181 12.88 3.81 -4.88
CA LEU A 181 11.43 3.73 -4.98
C LEU A 181 11.02 2.81 -6.14
N LEU A 182 10.19 1.81 -5.86
CA LEU A 182 9.55 0.94 -6.84
C LEU A 182 8.07 1.31 -6.90
N VAL A 183 7.59 1.70 -8.07
CA VAL A 183 6.22 2.21 -8.28
C VAL A 183 5.57 1.50 -9.47
N ASP A 184 4.23 1.45 -9.51
CA ASP A 184 3.49 0.92 -10.66
C ASP A 184 3.67 1.81 -11.90
N GLY A 185 3.82 3.12 -11.69
CA GLY A 185 3.96 4.09 -12.78
C GLY A 185 2.62 4.67 -13.25
N GLY A 186 1.61 4.64 -12.39
CA GLY A 186 0.38 5.41 -12.54
C GLY A 186 0.63 6.93 -12.56
N PRO A 187 -0.38 7.76 -12.93
CA PRO A 187 -0.22 9.20 -13.14
C PRO A 187 0.40 9.98 -11.97
N ASP A 188 0.27 9.47 -10.75
CA ASP A 188 0.69 10.15 -9.52
C ASP A 188 2.06 9.72 -9.01
N GLU A 189 2.65 8.68 -9.62
CA GLU A 189 3.95 8.14 -9.22
C GLU A 189 4.94 8.05 -10.38
N ASN A 190 4.46 8.16 -11.63
CA ASN A 190 5.30 7.98 -12.79
C ASN A 190 6.38 9.07 -12.86
N PRO A 191 7.69 8.71 -12.87
CA PRO A 191 8.78 9.67 -12.93
C PRO A 191 8.89 10.37 -14.29
N ARG A 192 8.09 10.00 -15.30
CA ARG A 192 8.02 10.72 -16.58
C ARG A 192 7.35 12.10 -16.45
N HIS A 193 6.52 12.28 -15.43
CA HIS A 193 5.71 13.50 -15.29
C HIS A 193 6.44 14.54 -14.46
N LEU A 194 6.56 15.76 -14.99
CA LEU A 194 7.27 16.86 -14.34
C LEU A 194 6.71 17.19 -12.93
N LYS A 195 5.39 17.03 -12.73
CA LYS A 195 4.76 17.20 -11.41
C LYS A 195 5.37 16.26 -10.36
N ASN A 196 5.61 14.99 -10.73
CA ASN A 196 6.14 13.97 -9.83
C ASN A 196 7.64 14.17 -9.63
N ILE A 197 8.38 14.52 -10.70
CA ILE A 197 9.81 14.87 -10.62
C ILE A 197 10.04 15.99 -9.59
N LYS A 198 9.24 17.07 -9.63
CA LYS A 198 9.35 18.17 -8.65
C LYS A 198 9.15 17.68 -7.22
N THR A 199 8.17 16.80 -6.99
CA THR A 199 7.94 16.19 -5.68
C THR A 199 9.13 15.34 -5.23
N TYR A 200 9.70 14.52 -6.12
CA TYR A 200 10.86 13.70 -5.80
C TYR A 200 12.12 14.55 -5.53
N CYS A 201 12.32 15.67 -6.23
CA CYS A 201 13.38 16.62 -5.92
C CYS A 201 13.21 17.22 -4.52
N HIS A 202 11.98 17.56 -4.12
CA HIS A 202 11.71 18.06 -2.78
C HIS A 202 12.00 16.99 -1.72
N LEU A 203 11.56 15.75 -1.95
CA LEU A 203 11.87 14.61 -1.08
C LEU A 203 13.39 14.41 -0.92
N PHE A 204 14.12 14.45 -2.02
CA PHE A 204 15.60 14.33 -2.05
C PHE A 204 16.27 15.40 -1.18
N GLN A 205 15.87 16.67 -1.35
CA GLN A 205 16.41 17.78 -0.57
C GLN A 205 16.01 17.71 0.91
N LYS A 206 14.76 17.33 1.19
CA LYS A 206 14.21 17.34 2.55
C LYS A 206 14.86 16.29 3.45
N PHE A 207 15.19 15.13 2.89
CA PHE A 207 15.84 14.05 3.63
C PHE A 207 17.37 14.04 3.47
N ASP A 208 17.94 15.02 2.77
CA ASP A 208 19.37 15.11 2.49
C ASP A 208 19.93 13.79 1.92
N LEU A 209 19.25 13.28 0.88
CA LEU A 209 19.61 12.00 0.28
C LEU A 209 20.86 12.15 -0.59
N ASP A 210 21.76 11.16 -0.55
CA ASP A 210 22.87 11.06 -1.50
C ASP A 210 22.39 10.51 -2.86
N TYR A 211 21.35 9.67 -2.83
CA TYR A 211 20.83 9.02 -4.03
C TYR A 211 19.35 8.70 -3.93
N LEU A 212 18.59 9.12 -4.94
CA LEU A 212 17.19 8.75 -5.12
C LEU A 212 16.98 8.21 -6.53
N THR A 213 16.39 7.03 -6.64
CA THR A 213 15.92 6.51 -7.93
C THR A 213 14.49 6.02 -7.83
N VAL A 214 13.70 6.31 -8.86
CA VAL A 214 12.31 5.85 -8.99
C VAL A 214 12.23 4.94 -10.20
N ARG A 215 11.82 3.69 -10.00
CA ARG A 215 11.73 2.67 -11.05
C ARG A 215 10.29 2.22 -11.22
N THR A 216 9.83 2.27 -12.47
CA THR A 216 8.51 1.78 -12.85
C THR A 216 8.60 0.38 -13.42
N HIS A 217 7.57 -0.43 -13.18
CA HIS A 217 7.34 -1.63 -13.97
C HIS A 217 6.72 -1.26 -15.33
N ALA A 218 6.79 -2.18 -16.30
CA ALA A 218 6.10 -1.98 -17.57
C ALA A 218 4.57 -2.11 -17.38
N THR A 219 3.79 -1.57 -18.30
CA THR A 219 2.32 -1.72 -18.26
C THR A 219 1.94 -3.20 -18.28
N GLY A 220 1.00 -3.61 -17.41
CA GLY A 220 0.59 -5.00 -17.23
C GLY A 220 1.57 -5.86 -16.42
N GLN A 221 2.64 -5.26 -15.89
CA GLN A 221 3.64 -5.92 -15.05
C GLN A 221 3.59 -5.45 -13.58
N SER A 222 2.52 -4.76 -13.16
CA SER A 222 2.31 -4.30 -11.78
C SER A 222 2.49 -5.43 -10.75
N LYS A 223 2.07 -6.67 -11.07
CA LYS A 223 2.28 -7.88 -10.24
C LYS A 223 3.72 -8.16 -9.79
N TYR A 224 4.72 -7.57 -10.44
CA TYR A 224 6.13 -7.66 -10.02
C TYR A 224 6.55 -6.60 -9.01
N ASN A 225 5.74 -5.57 -8.80
CA ASN A 225 5.90 -4.60 -7.73
C ASN A 225 5.76 -5.32 -6.38
N PRO A 226 6.77 -5.33 -5.50
CA PRO A 226 6.73 -6.10 -4.27
C PRO A 226 5.52 -5.84 -3.38
N VAL A 227 5.04 -4.59 -3.33
CA VAL A 227 3.88 -4.16 -2.54
C VAL A 227 2.59 -4.88 -2.93
N GLU A 228 2.43 -5.28 -4.20
CA GLU A 228 1.25 -6.01 -4.67
C GLU A 228 0.98 -7.31 -3.91
N ARG A 229 2.05 -7.97 -3.44
CA ARG A 229 1.91 -9.18 -2.61
C ARG A 229 1.31 -8.86 -1.25
N GLY A 230 1.76 -7.79 -0.61
CA GLY A 230 1.18 -7.30 0.64
C GLY A 230 -0.29 -6.89 0.45
N MET A 231 -0.58 -6.29 -0.70
CA MET A 231 -1.92 -5.85 -1.05
C MET A 231 -2.87 -7.01 -1.37
N ALA A 232 -2.40 -8.12 -1.95
CA ALA A 232 -3.22 -9.31 -2.16
C ALA A 232 -3.78 -9.87 -0.83
N THR A 233 -2.95 -9.85 0.23
CA THR A 233 -3.40 -10.24 1.58
C THR A 233 -4.43 -9.25 2.14
N LEU A 234 -4.20 -7.95 1.94
CA LEU A 234 -5.14 -6.91 2.37
C LEU A 234 -6.51 -7.08 1.68
N SER A 235 -6.52 -7.28 0.36
CA SER A 235 -7.73 -7.56 -0.42
C SER A 235 -8.45 -8.81 0.08
N GLY A 236 -7.73 -9.90 0.36
CA GLY A 236 -8.32 -11.11 0.92
C GLY A 236 -8.97 -10.88 2.28
N LYS A 237 -8.38 -10.04 3.15
CA LYS A 237 -8.96 -9.67 4.44
C LYS A 237 -10.16 -8.75 4.32
N LEU A 238 -10.20 -7.90 3.30
CA LEU A 238 -11.32 -7.01 3.04
C LEU A 238 -12.46 -7.71 2.28
N ALA A 239 -12.26 -8.94 1.82
CA ALA A 239 -13.28 -9.66 1.08
C ALA A 239 -14.55 -9.85 1.91
N ASP A 240 -15.70 -9.64 1.26
CA ASP A 240 -17.03 -9.66 1.87
C ASP A 240 -17.27 -8.66 3.02
N ILE A 241 -16.34 -7.72 3.26
CA ILE A 241 -16.52 -6.65 4.25
C ILE A 241 -17.26 -5.48 3.59
N THR A 242 -18.34 -5.05 4.23
CA THR A 242 -19.03 -3.81 3.89
C THR A 242 -18.69 -2.76 4.93
N LEU A 243 -18.09 -1.65 4.49
CA LEU A 243 -17.85 -0.50 5.35
C LEU A 243 -19.12 0.37 5.41
N PRO A 244 -19.73 0.56 6.59
CA PRO A 244 -20.99 1.28 6.73
C PRO A 244 -20.79 2.77 6.42
N ILE A 245 -21.61 3.33 5.55
CA ILE A 245 -21.47 4.71 5.05
C ILE A 245 -22.00 5.78 6.02
N ASP A 246 -22.87 5.41 6.93
CA ASP A 246 -23.72 6.30 7.71
C ASP A 246 -23.79 5.90 9.19
N HIS A 247 -22.70 5.35 9.75
CA HIS A 247 -22.66 4.85 11.12
C HIS A 247 -23.16 5.86 12.17
N PHE A 248 -22.83 7.15 12.01
CA PHE A 248 -23.29 8.26 12.85
C PHE A 248 -24.42 9.09 12.23
N GLY A 249 -25.00 8.63 11.11
CA GLY A 249 -26.06 9.31 10.37
C GLY A 249 -25.67 9.64 8.93
N SER A 250 -26.69 9.94 8.13
CA SER A 250 -26.52 10.28 6.72
C SER A 250 -25.87 11.66 6.55
N HIS A 251 -24.80 11.69 5.77
CA HIS A 251 -24.06 12.91 5.41
C HIS A 251 -24.10 13.18 3.90
N LEU A 252 -24.91 12.43 3.16
CA LEU A 252 -24.98 12.42 1.70
C LEU A 252 -26.33 12.91 1.19
N ASN A 253 -26.32 13.59 0.04
CA ASN A 253 -27.54 13.87 -0.70
C ASN A 253 -28.00 12.65 -1.53
N THR A 254 -29.12 12.79 -2.24
CA THR A 254 -29.69 11.77 -3.15
C THR A 254 -28.77 11.38 -4.30
N GLN A 255 -27.71 12.17 -4.58
CA GLN A 255 -26.70 11.90 -5.60
C GLN A 255 -25.40 11.32 -5.00
N GLY A 256 -25.34 11.02 -3.70
CA GLY A 256 -24.16 10.47 -3.03
C GLY A 256 -23.02 11.48 -2.78
N LYS A 257 -23.29 12.79 -2.89
CA LYS A 257 -22.34 13.87 -2.58
C LYS A 257 -22.42 14.27 -1.11
N VAL A 258 -21.26 14.55 -0.51
CA VAL A 258 -21.17 15.03 0.88
C VAL A 258 -21.85 16.39 1.01
N ILE A 259 -22.81 16.47 1.93
CA ILE A 259 -23.52 17.70 2.32
C ILE A 259 -23.18 18.16 3.73
N VAL A 260 -22.75 17.25 4.60
CA VAL A 260 -22.32 17.56 5.98
C VAL A 260 -20.88 17.06 6.19
N PRO A 261 -19.85 17.88 5.89
CA PRO A 261 -18.45 17.45 5.93
C PRO A 261 -18.00 16.95 7.31
N GLU A 262 -18.40 17.61 8.39
CA GLU A 262 -18.03 17.20 9.75
C GLU A 262 -18.58 15.83 10.12
N LEU A 263 -19.82 15.53 9.70
CA LEU A 263 -20.42 14.22 9.91
C LEU A 263 -19.77 13.16 9.01
N ALA A 264 -19.35 13.53 7.79
CA ALA A 264 -18.58 12.67 6.90
C ALA A 264 -17.22 12.30 7.51
N LEU A 265 -16.53 13.26 8.13
CA LEU A 265 -15.28 13.06 8.88
C LEU A 265 -15.47 12.24 10.15
N ARG A 266 -16.66 12.30 10.76
CA ARG A 266 -16.95 11.49 11.94
C ARG A 266 -17.24 10.03 11.57
N ASN A 267 -17.81 9.80 10.39
CA ASN A 267 -18.08 8.47 9.87
C ASN A 267 -16.80 7.72 9.44
N PHE A 268 -15.72 8.43 9.08
CA PHE A 268 -14.43 7.88 8.61
C PHE A 268 -13.30 8.84 8.85
#